data_AF-A0A060YXM9-F1
#
_entry.id   AF-A0A060YXM9-F1
#
_cell.length_a   1.000
_cell.length_b   1.000
_cell.length_c   1.000
_cell.angle_alpha   90.00
_cell.angle_beta   90.00
_cell.angle_gamma   90.00
#
_symmetry.space_group_name_H-M   'P 1'
#
loop_
_entity.id
_entity.type
_entity.pdbx_description
1 polymer ?
#
loop_
_entity_poly.entity_id
_entity_poly.type
_entity_poly.pdbx_seq_one_letter_code
_entity_poly.pdbx_strand_id
1 'polypeptide(L)'
;GLSSCFHRSEGFMRGYPRVRGFYEVLSSCFHRSESPEGLEVYLHALQLLTTIHHGIQTLAVAGGTGQALWTFLCEVVCEDLCQPDDPPFVLQEQKGLLVHALAVLSVLYACQNQEAEHSEADTLLPLVGSMLRVLQYHREVSSGHGQKEKKEEEEEEKVDEQLQALIQTTVEFLSDIITHLTKDAVCELVTRGYLTEKTCLSAVGSLLPQFSPAVQHLVFMLSEADPQLADTVRKEFPVSLSPS
;
A
#
# COMPACT_ATOMS: atom_id res chain seq x y z
N GLY A 1 -20.18 1.37 -16.96
CA GLY A 1 -19.07 2.03 -16.24
C GLY A 1 -17.71 1.65 -16.80
N LEU A 2 -17.39 0.36 -16.85
CA LEU A 2 -16.01 -0.14 -17.05
C LEU A 2 -15.46 -0.11 -18.50
N SER A 3 -16.32 -0.08 -19.53
CA SER A 3 -15.89 0.07 -20.94
C SER A 3 -15.41 1.51 -21.26
N SER A 4 -15.79 2.49 -20.44
CA SER A 4 -15.42 3.89 -20.62
C SER A 4 -13.98 4.22 -20.23
N CYS A 5 -13.38 3.45 -19.32
CA CYS A 5 -12.02 3.68 -18.84
C CYS A 5 -10.97 3.16 -19.85
N PHE A 6 -11.26 2.03 -20.49
CA PHE A 6 -10.39 1.41 -21.49
C PHE A 6 -10.31 2.19 -22.81
N HIS A 7 -11.43 2.78 -23.28
CA HIS A 7 -11.40 3.62 -24.48
C HIS A 7 -10.68 4.97 -24.26
N ARG A 8 -10.56 5.44 -23.01
CA ARG A 8 -9.85 6.68 -22.70
C ARG A 8 -8.32 6.50 -22.72
N SER A 9 -7.82 5.31 -22.44
CA SER A 9 -6.40 4.94 -22.56
C SER A 9 -5.98 4.62 -24.00
N GLU A 10 -6.87 4.05 -24.84
CA GLU A 10 -6.58 3.78 -26.26
C GLU A 10 -6.37 5.05 -27.10
N GLY A 11 -7.12 6.13 -26.81
CA GLY A 11 -7.04 7.39 -27.56
C GLY A 11 -5.77 8.20 -27.34
N PHE A 12 -5.06 7.98 -26.23
CA PHE A 12 -3.97 8.85 -25.77
C PHE A 12 -2.58 8.43 -26.30
N MET A 13 -2.44 7.19 -26.76
CA MET A 13 -1.14 6.56 -27.06
C MET A 13 -0.81 6.49 -28.56
N ARG A 14 -1.02 7.59 -29.31
CA ARG A 14 -0.56 7.71 -30.71
C ARG A 14 0.94 8.01 -30.85
N GLY A 15 1.66 8.29 -29.76
CA GLY A 15 3.02 8.85 -29.81
C GLY A 15 4.21 7.89 -29.61
N TYR A 16 4.04 6.69 -29.05
CA TYR A 16 5.18 5.86 -28.59
C TYR A 16 5.05 4.37 -29.00
N PRO A 17 5.55 3.98 -30.19
CA PRO A 17 5.29 2.66 -30.77
C PRO A 17 6.01 1.48 -30.08
N ARG A 18 7.05 1.71 -29.27
CA ARG A 18 7.79 0.62 -28.58
C ARG A 18 7.19 0.20 -27.24
N VAL A 19 6.52 1.12 -26.53
CA VAL A 19 5.83 0.82 -25.25
C VAL A 19 4.45 0.23 -25.50
N ARG A 20 3.83 0.62 -26.63
CA ARG A 20 2.55 0.08 -27.11
C ARG A 20 2.58 -1.45 -27.27
N GLY A 21 3.64 -2.02 -27.83
CA GLY A 21 3.71 -3.48 -28.03
C GLY A 21 3.77 -4.30 -26.72
N PHE A 22 4.39 -3.75 -25.67
CA PHE A 22 4.42 -4.40 -24.35
C PHE A 22 3.06 -4.27 -23.66
N TYR A 23 2.44 -3.10 -23.72
CA TYR A 23 1.13 -2.84 -23.12
C TYR A 23 -0.04 -3.48 -23.88
N GLU A 24 -0.03 -3.56 -25.21
CA GLU A 24 -1.10 -4.22 -25.99
C GLU A 24 -1.10 -5.73 -25.77
N VAL A 25 0.09 -6.35 -25.62
CA VAL A 25 0.20 -7.78 -25.28
C VAL A 25 -0.28 -8.04 -23.85
N LEU A 26 0.06 -7.16 -22.90
CA LEU A 26 -0.35 -7.32 -21.49
C LEU A 26 -1.83 -6.95 -21.28
N SER A 27 -2.34 -5.96 -22.01
CA SER A 27 -3.74 -5.52 -21.98
C SER A 27 -4.67 -6.49 -22.71
N SER A 28 -4.23 -7.11 -23.81
CA SER A 28 -4.98 -8.17 -24.50
C SER A 28 -5.11 -9.45 -23.66
N CYS A 29 -4.21 -9.67 -22.69
CA CYS A 29 -4.28 -10.78 -21.75
C CYS A 29 -5.06 -10.42 -20.46
N PHE A 30 -5.45 -9.16 -20.28
CA PHE A 30 -6.03 -8.65 -19.05
C PHE A 30 -7.56 -8.49 -19.18
N HIS A 31 -8.29 -9.61 -19.05
CA HIS A 31 -9.60 -9.57 -18.41
C HIS A 31 -9.36 -9.75 -16.91
N ARG A 32 -9.84 -8.81 -16.10
CA ARG A 32 -9.62 -8.62 -14.64
C ARG A 32 -9.93 -9.86 -13.76
N SER A 33 -10.32 -11.00 -14.33
CA SER A 33 -10.79 -12.21 -13.66
C SER A 33 -10.27 -13.53 -14.25
N GLU A 34 -9.40 -13.53 -15.28
CA GLU A 34 -9.09 -14.78 -16.02
C GLU A 34 -7.73 -15.44 -15.68
N SER A 35 -6.78 -14.74 -15.04
CA SER A 35 -5.54 -15.39 -14.54
C SER A 35 -4.82 -14.55 -13.47
N PRO A 36 -4.87 -14.95 -12.17
CA PRO A 36 -4.06 -14.33 -11.12
C PRO A 36 -2.55 -14.47 -11.39
N GLU A 37 -2.13 -15.53 -12.08
CA GLU A 37 -0.74 -15.72 -12.51
C GLU A 37 -0.31 -14.67 -13.54
N GLY A 38 -1.22 -14.30 -14.46
CA GLY A 38 -0.98 -13.23 -15.42
C GLY A 38 -0.80 -11.87 -14.76
N LEU A 39 -1.59 -11.58 -13.72
CA LEU A 39 -1.45 -10.37 -12.92
C LEU A 39 -0.12 -10.36 -12.15
N GLU A 40 0.30 -11.49 -11.59
CA GLU A 40 1.59 -11.61 -10.89
C GLU A 40 2.76 -11.30 -11.82
N VAL A 41 2.79 -11.91 -13.00
CA VAL A 41 3.82 -11.66 -14.02
C VAL A 41 3.82 -10.18 -14.44
N TYR A 42 2.64 -9.58 -14.59
CA TYR A 42 2.51 -8.16 -14.93
C TYR A 42 3.09 -7.25 -13.86
N LEU A 43 2.67 -7.44 -12.59
CA LEU A 43 3.15 -6.64 -11.47
C LEU A 43 4.65 -6.82 -11.25
N HIS A 44 5.16 -8.05 -11.40
CA HIS A 44 6.59 -8.32 -11.32
C HIS A 44 7.38 -7.60 -12.43
N ALA A 45 6.89 -7.64 -13.67
CA ALA A 45 7.52 -6.90 -14.77
C ALA A 45 7.53 -5.38 -14.53
N LEU A 46 6.45 -4.83 -13.96
CA LEU A 46 6.38 -3.42 -13.58
C LEU A 46 7.35 -3.10 -12.44
N GLN A 47 7.46 -3.95 -11.43
CA GLN A 47 8.45 -3.77 -10.36
C GLN A 47 9.88 -3.80 -10.92
N LEU A 48 10.19 -4.70 -11.86
CA LEU A 48 11.50 -4.69 -12.52
C LEU A 48 11.73 -3.40 -13.31
N LEU A 49 10.70 -2.89 -13.98
CA LEU A 49 10.76 -1.62 -14.72
C LEU A 49 11.04 -0.44 -13.77
N THR A 50 10.50 -0.42 -12.55
CA THR A 50 10.77 0.63 -11.56
C THR A 50 12.18 0.56 -10.97
N THR A 51 12.93 -0.53 -11.15
CA THR A 51 14.34 -0.61 -10.71
C THR A 51 15.34 -0.02 -11.69
N ILE A 52 14.95 0.20 -12.95
CA ILE A 52 15.84 0.74 -13.98
C ILE A 52 15.60 2.24 -14.20
N HIS A 53 16.68 3.01 -14.34
CA HIS A 53 16.60 4.47 -14.46
C HIS A 53 15.69 4.95 -15.60
N HIS A 54 15.80 4.33 -16.79
CA HIS A 54 14.93 4.66 -17.91
C HIS A 54 13.46 4.29 -17.69
N GLY A 55 13.20 3.24 -16.90
CA GLY A 55 11.84 2.86 -16.53
C GLY A 55 11.20 3.91 -15.64
N ILE A 56 11.91 4.33 -14.58
CA ILE A 56 11.48 5.44 -13.70
C ILE A 56 11.25 6.72 -14.51
N GLN A 57 12.19 7.13 -15.36
CA GLN A 57 12.04 8.32 -16.21
C GLN A 57 10.80 8.26 -17.10
N THR A 58 10.45 7.07 -17.59
CA THR A 58 9.26 6.87 -18.43
C THR A 58 7.97 7.01 -17.62
N LEU A 59 7.97 6.56 -16.37
CA LEU A 59 6.82 6.61 -15.47
C LEU A 59 6.63 8.00 -14.84
N ALA A 60 7.72 8.71 -14.55
CA ALA A 60 7.73 10.02 -13.89
C ALA A 60 7.34 11.20 -14.81
N VAL A 61 7.00 10.95 -16.07
CA VAL A 61 6.54 12.02 -16.97
C VAL A 61 5.19 12.56 -16.49
N ALA A 62 5.12 13.87 -16.22
CA ALA A 62 3.89 14.54 -15.80
C ALA A 62 2.76 14.34 -16.83
N GLY A 63 1.59 13.91 -16.36
CA GLY A 63 0.45 13.53 -17.22
C GLY A 63 0.72 12.31 -18.13
N GLY A 64 1.79 11.56 -17.85
CA GLY A 64 2.18 10.36 -18.57
C GLY A 64 1.59 9.07 -17.99
N THR A 65 2.16 7.93 -18.40
CA THR A 65 1.67 6.60 -18.05
C THR A 65 1.71 6.31 -16.54
N GLY A 66 2.58 6.98 -15.78
CA GLY A 66 2.68 6.79 -14.32
C GLY A 66 1.38 7.09 -13.57
N GLN A 67 0.64 8.14 -13.97
CA GLN A 67 -0.63 8.50 -13.32
C GLN A 67 -1.74 7.47 -13.60
N ALA A 68 -1.81 6.97 -14.84
CA ALA A 68 -2.73 5.90 -15.20
C ALA A 68 -2.40 4.60 -14.46
N LEU A 69 -1.11 4.29 -14.33
CA LEU A 69 -0.63 3.12 -13.59
C LEU A 69 -0.91 3.25 -12.10
N TRP A 70 -0.70 4.43 -11.50
CA TRP A 70 -1.06 4.74 -10.11
C TRP A 70 -2.54 4.45 -9.86
N THR A 71 -3.42 5.04 -10.66
CA THR A 71 -4.88 4.87 -10.52
C THR A 71 -5.27 3.40 -10.62
N PHE A 72 -4.74 2.69 -11.62
CA PHE A 72 -5.00 1.26 -11.82
C PHE A 72 -4.55 0.42 -10.62
N LEU A 73 -3.33 0.64 -10.11
CA LEU A 73 -2.78 -0.12 -8.99
C LEU A 73 -3.48 0.21 -7.67
N CYS A 74 -3.90 1.46 -7.45
CA CYS A 74 -4.74 1.82 -6.32
C CYS A 74 -6.06 1.04 -6.34
N GLU A 75 -6.74 0.97 -7.49
CA GLU A 75 -7.96 0.18 -7.64
C GLU A 75 -7.69 -1.32 -7.37
N VAL A 76 -6.65 -1.89 -7.95
CA VAL A 76 -6.31 -3.32 -7.74
C VAL A 76 -6.03 -3.59 -6.26
N VAL A 77 -5.23 -2.76 -5.59
CA VAL A 77 -4.91 -2.97 -4.17
C VAL A 77 -6.16 -2.81 -3.30
N CYS A 78 -6.95 -1.77 -3.49
CA CYS A 78 -8.05 -1.42 -2.60
C CYS A 78 -9.31 -2.26 -2.83
N GLU A 79 -9.59 -2.62 -4.09
CA GLU A 79 -10.84 -3.27 -4.48
C GLU A 79 -10.67 -4.78 -4.73
N ASP A 80 -9.49 -5.23 -5.17
CA ASP A 80 -9.29 -6.63 -5.58
C ASP A 80 -8.40 -7.44 -4.60
N LEU A 81 -7.41 -6.80 -3.94
CA LEU A 81 -6.39 -7.52 -3.15
C LEU A 81 -6.49 -7.34 -1.62
N CYS A 82 -6.97 -6.19 -1.15
CA CYS A 82 -6.99 -5.83 0.27
C CYS A 82 -8.17 -4.91 0.60
N GLN A 83 -9.36 -5.51 0.65
CA GLN A 83 -10.58 -4.84 1.06
C GLN A 83 -10.66 -4.75 2.60
N PRO A 84 -11.33 -3.73 3.16
CA PRO A 84 -11.43 -3.55 4.62
C PRO A 84 -12.02 -4.75 5.37
N ASP A 85 -12.98 -5.45 4.75
CA ASP A 85 -13.72 -6.56 5.33
C ASP A 85 -13.08 -7.94 5.03
N ASP A 86 -11.94 -7.96 4.33
CA ASP A 86 -11.32 -9.22 3.93
C ASP A 86 -10.85 -10.03 5.14
N PRO A 87 -11.18 -11.33 5.19
CA PRO A 87 -10.69 -12.21 6.23
C PRO A 87 -9.17 -12.45 6.08
N PRO A 88 -8.45 -12.74 7.18
CA PRO A 88 -6.99 -12.91 7.18
C PRO A 88 -6.44 -13.87 6.10
N PHE A 89 -7.17 -14.94 5.75
CA PHE A 89 -6.70 -15.90 4.74
C PHE A 89 -6.62 -15.31 3.32
N VAL A 90 -7.45 -14.31 2.99
CA VAL A 90 -7.39 -13.64 1.68
C VAL A 90 -6.06 -12.91 1.54
N LEU A 91 -5.65 -12.16 2.57
CA LEU A 91 -4.34 -11.48 2.58
C LEU A 91 -3.17 -12.46 2.51
N GLN A 92 -3.31 -13.64 3.12
CA GLN A 92 -2.30 -14.70 3.04
C GLN A 92 -2.11 -15.21 1.60
N GLU A 93 -3.20 -15.32 0.83
CA GLU A 93 -3.17 -15.74 -0.58
C GLU A 93 -2.66 -14.62 -1.50
N GLN A 94 -3.03 -13.36 -1.21
CA GLN A 94 -2.71 -12.20 -2.06
C GLN A 94 -1.33 -11.57 -1.77
N LYS A 95 -0.59 -12.05 -0.75
CA LYS A 95 0.68 -11.43 -0.31
C LYS A 95 1.69 -11.19 -1.43
N GLY A 96 1.83 -12.15 -2.35
CA GLY A 96 2.74 -12.02 -3.49
C GLY A 96 2.36 -10.83 -4.36
N LEU A 97 1.09 -10.74 -4.75
CA LEU A 97 0.58 -9.64 -5.58
C LEU A 97 0.68 -8.28 -4.87
N LEU A 98 0.36 -8.24 -3.58
CA LEU A 98 0.46 -7.03 -2.76
C LEU A 98 1.90 -6.49 -2.66
N VAL A 99 2.91 -7.36 -2.50
CA VAL A 99 4.32 -6.94 -2.47
C VAL A 99 4.69 -6.18 -3.74
N HIS A 100 4.40 -6.77 -4.89
CA HIS A 100 4.76 -6.18 -6.18
C HIS A 100 3.98 -4.89 -6.44
N ALA A 101 2.68 -4.87 -6.15
CA ALA A 101 1.84 -3.70 -6.34
C ALA A 101 2.28 -2.52 -5.47
N LEU A 102 2.52 -2.76 -4.16
CA LEU A 102 2.96 -1.72 -3.23
C LEU A 102 4.37 -1.22 -3.56
N ALA A 103 5.27 -2.09 -4.03
CA ALA A 103 6.61 -1.68 -4.46
C ALA A 103 6.58 -0.77 -5.69
N VAL A 104 5.66 -1.00 -6.63
CA VAL A 104 5.48 -0.10 -7.78
C VAL A 104 4.83 1.21 -7.35
N LEU A 105 3.79 1.15 -6.52
CA LEU A 105 3.11 2.34 -5.99
C LEU A 105 4.06 3.23 -5.19
N SER A 106 4.97 2.68 -4.37
CA SER A 106 5.93 3.49 -3.61
C SER A 106 6.87 4.28 -4.51
N VAL A 107 7.37 3.67 -5.59
CA VAL A 107 8.20 4.37 -6.58
C VAL A 107 7.39 5.42 -7.34
N LEU A 108 6.16 5.10 -7.74
CA LEU A 108 5.29 6.07 -8.41
C LEU A 108 4.96 7.26 -7.51
N TYR A 109 4.70 7.04 -6.22
CA TYR A 109 4.48 8.08 -5.24
C TYR A 109 5.71 9.00 -5.11
N ALA A 110 6.90 8.41 -4.99
CA ALA A 110 8.14 9.19 -4.92
C ALA A 110 8.44 9.99 -6.20
N CYS A 111 7.88 9.59 -7.34
CA CYS A 111 8.02 10.29 -8.62
C CYS A 111 6.97 11.38 -8.85
N GLN A 112 5.90 11.43 -8.05
CA GLN A 112 4.86 12.45 -8.21
C GLN A 112 5.39 13.81 -7.75
N ASN A 113 5.28 14.81 -8.61
CA ASN A 113 5.54 16.19 -8.22
C ASN A 113 4.42 16.66 -7.31
N GLN A 114 4.77 17.28 -6.20
CA GLN A 114 3.91 17.84 -5.14
C GLN A 114 2.87 18.88 -5.62
N GLU A 115 2.70 19.12 -6.92
CA GLU A 115 1.77 20.11 -7.47
C GLU A 115 0.36 19.53 -7.80
N ALA A 116 0.15 18.21 -7.61
CA ALA A 116 -1.11 17.51 -7.92
C ALA A 116 -2.06 17.33 -6.72
N GLU A 117 -1.91 18.14 -5.68
CA GLU A 117 -2.49 18.01 -4.32
C GLU A 117 -4.02 17.92 -4.18
N HIS A 118 -4.81 18.00 -5.27
CA HIS A 118 -6.27 18.07 -5.16
C HIS A 118 -7.03 16.94 -5.86
N SER A 119 -6.36 16.06 -6.62
CA SER A 119 -7.02 14.93 -7.29
C SER A 119 -6.70 13.57 -6.68
N GLU A 120 -5.77 13.48 -5.73
CA GLU A 120 -5.18 12.22 -5.27
C GLU A 120 -5.75 11.71 -3.94
N ALA A 121 -6.38 12.59 -3.14
CA ALA A 121 -6.99 12.21 -1.85
C ALA A 121 -8.01 11.06 -2.00
N ASP A 122 -8.76 11.05 -3.11
CA ASP A 122 -9.76 10.01 -3.40
C ASP A 122 -9.15 8.61 -3.53
N THR A 123 -7.88 8.50 -3.94
CA THR A 123 -7.17 7.21 -4.10
C THR A 123 -6.15 6.93 -2.99
N LEU A 124 -5.54 7.97 -2.43
CA LEU A 124 -4.50 7.84 -1.42
C LEU A 124 -5.05 7.35 -0.08
N LEU A 125 -6.20 7.88 0.37
CA LEU A 125 -6.75 7.49 1.67
C LEU A 125 -7.23 6.03 1.72
N PRO A 126 -7.94 5.51 0.69
CA PRO A 126 -8.22 4.07 0.59
C PRO A 126 -6.94 3.22 0.58
N LEU A 127 -5.91 3.64 -0.16
CA LEU A 127 -4.63 2.94 -0.19
C LEU A 127 -3.94 2.90 1.18
N VAL A 128 -3.97 4.00 1.93
CA VAL A 128 -3.52 4.04 3.33
C VAL A 128 -4.33 3.05 4.18
N GLY A 129 -5.65 3.00 4.00
CA GLY A 129 -6.52 2.01 4.63
C GLY A 129 -6.08 0.56 4.36
N SER A 130 -5.79 0.20 3.10
CA SER A 130 -5.29 -1.13 2.74
C SER A 130 -3.93 -1.44 3.37
N MET A 131 -3.00 -0.48 3.41
CA MET A 131 -1.71 -0.66 4.08
C MET A 131 -1.87 -0.86 5.60
N LEU A 132 -2.75 -0.09 6.25
CA LEU A 132 -3.08 -0.26 7.66
C LEU A 132 -3.68 -1.65 7.93
N ARG A 133 -4.52 -2.16 7.04
CA ARG A 133 -5.10 -3.50 7.12
C ARG A 133 -4.04 -4.61 7.03
N VAL A 134 -3.05 -4.45 6.16
CA VAL A 134 -1.89 -5.36 6.04
C VAL A 134 -1.09 -5.41 7.35
N LEU A 135 -0.81 -4.25 7.97
CA LEU A 135 -0.09 -4.21 9.25
C LEU A 135 -0.92 -4.78 10.40
N GLN A 136 -2.23 -4.56 10.39
CA GLN A 136 -3.14 -5.21 11.33
C GLN A 136 -3.11 -6.74 11.17
N TYR A 137 -3.15 -7.24 9.93
CA TYR A 137 -3.07 -8.67 9.64
C TYR A 137 -1.79 -9.30 10.21
N HIS A 138 -0.64 -8.66 9.99
CA HIS A 138 0.62 -9.12 10.56
C HIS A 138 0.55 -9.25 12.09
N ARG A 139 -0.04 -8.27 12.78
CA ARG A 139 -0.21 -8.33 14.23
C ARG A 139 -1.16 -9.45 14.67
N GLU A 140 -2.23 -9.70 13.93
CA GLU A 140 -3.19 -10.79 14.20
C GLU A 140 -2.54 -12.18 14.04
N VAL A 141 -1.74 -12.38 12.99
CA VAL A 141 -0.99 -13.62 12.79
C VAL A 141 0.01 -13.83 13.91
N SER A 142 0.80 -12.80 14.24
CA SER A 142 1.83 -12.87 15.28
C SER A 142 1.26 -13.07 16.69
N SER A 143 0.05 -12.60 16.97
CA SER A 143 -0.63 -12.80 18.27
C SER A 143 -1.45 -14.09 18.36
N GLY A 144 -1.97 -14.59 17.23
CA GLY A 144 -2.74 -15.84 17.15
C GLY A 144 -1.91 -17.12 17.30
N HIS A 145 -0.58 -17.04 17.15
CA HIS A 145 0.32 -18.18 17.38
C HIS A 145 0.48 -18.54 18.87
N GLY A 146 -0.06 -17.74 19.80
CA GLY A 146 -0.02 -18.00 21.25
C GLY A 146 -1.17 -18.83 21.83
N GLN A 147 -2.17 -19.24 21.03
CA GLN A 147 -3.34 -20.01 21.51
C GLN A 147 -3.66 -21.26 20.67
N LYS A 148 -2.70 -21.83 19.94
CA LYS A 148 -2.83 -23.23 19.51
C LYS A 148 -2.33 -24.13 20.63
N GLU A 149 -3.27 -24.82 21.25
CA GLU A 149 -3.01 -25.94 22.16
C GLU A 149 -1.88 -26.82 21.60
N LYS A 150 -0.93 -27.15 22.47
CA LYS A 150 0.12 -28.15 22.26
C LYS A 150 -0.38 -29.32 21.41
N LYS A 151 0.02 -29.33 20.15
CA LYS A 151 0.34 -30.56 19.44
C LYS A 151 1.71 -30.37 18.82
N GLU A 152 2.59 -31.19 19.37
CA GLU A 152 3.92 -31.52 18.90
C GLU A 152 3.93 -31.65 17.37
N GLU A 153 4.67 -30.78 16.71
CA GLU A 153 5.59 -31.11 15.65
C GLU A 153 6.53 -29.91 15.52
N GLU A 154 7.82 -30.14 15.74
CA GLU A 154 8.90 -29.21 15.44
C GLU A 154 8.96 -29.02 13.92
N GLU A 155 7.99 -28.32 13.35
CA GLU A 155 8.21 -27.65 12.08
C GLU A 155 9.00 -26.38 12.42
N GLU A 156 10.27 -26.32 12.00
CA GLU A 156 11.00 -25.06 11.91
C GLU A 156 10.03 -24.02 11.36
N GLU A 157 9.71 -23.01 12.16
CA GLU A 157 8.79 -21.93 11.80
C GLU A 157 9.38 -21.26 10.55
N LYS A 158 8.93 -21.72 9.38
CA LYS A 158 9.48 -21.27 8.11
C LYS A 158 9.06 -19.83 7.98
N VAL A 159 10.01 -18.93 8.21
CA VAL A 159 9.81 -17.49 8.05
C VAL A 159 9.17 -17.27 6.70
N ASP A 160 7.95 -16.75 6.71
CA ASP A 160 7.22 -16.44 5.49
C ASP A 160 7.88 -15.23 4.83
N GLU A 161 8.89 -15.47 4.00
CA GLU A 161 9.71 -14.44 3.34
C GLU A 161 8.85 -13.47 2.54
N GLN A 162 7.76 -13.94 1.93
CA GLN A 162 6.82 -13.09 1.19
C GLN A 162 6.03 -12.18 2.13
N LEU A 163 5.59 -12.70 3.28
CA LEU A 163 4.94 -11.87 4.29
C LEU A 163 5.92 -10.83 4.86
N GLN A 164 7.16 -11.21 5.16
CA GLN A 164 8.17 -10.27 5.64
C GLN A 164 8.47 -9.17 4.60
N ALA A 165 8.61 -9.53 3.33
CA ALA A 165 8.75 -8.57 2.24
C ALA A 165 7.53 -7.63 2.17
N LEU A 166 6.31 -8.16 2.30
CA LEU A 166 5.09 -7.36 2.30
C LEU A 166 5.09 -6.34 3.44
N ILE A 167 5.41 -6.76 4.66
CA ILE A 167 5.44 -5.87 5.81
C ILE A 167 6.52 -4.81 5.63
N GLN A 168 7.73 -5.18 5.21
CA GLN A 168 8.80 -4.21 4.99
C GLN A 168 8.41 -3.17 3.94
N THR A 169 7.91 -3.58 2.78
CA THR A 169 7.47 -2.67 1.71
C THR A 169 6.30 -1.79 2.18
N THR A 170 5.36 -2.34 2.94
CA THR A 170 4.22 -1.59 3.48
C THR A 170 4.68 -0.53 4.48
N VAL A 171 5.57 -0.88 5.41
CA VAL A 171 6.06 0.05 6.44
C VAL A 171 6.90 1.17 5.82
N GLU A 172 7.79 0.86 4.89
CA GLU A 172 8.58 1.86 4.15
C GLU A 172 7.66 2.84 3.43
N PHE A 173 6.73 2.33 2.61
CA PHE A 173 5.85 3.17 1.83
C PHE A 173 4.88 3.99 2.69
N LEU A 174 4.29 3.37 3.71
CA LEU A 174 3.41 4.05 4.64
C LEU A 174 4.16 5.15 5.41
N SER A 175 5.43 4.94 5.76
CA SER A 175 6.22 5.96 6.46
C SER A 175 6.38 7.22 5.61
N ASP A 176 6.66 7.07 4.32
CA ASP A 176 6.79 8.18 3.38
C ASP A 176 5.46 8.93 3.24
N ILE A 177 4.33 8.22 3.12
CA ILE A 177 3.02 8.85 3.05
C ILE A 177 2.70 9.59 4.36
N ILE A 178 2.91 8.95 5.51
CA ILE A 178 2.60 9.53 6.83
C ILE A 178 3.27 10.89 7.01
N THR A 179 4.56 11.02 6.64
CA THR A 179 5.29 12.29 6.80
C THR A 179 4.69 13.47 6.00
N HIS A 180 3.84 13.19 5.01
CA HIS A 180 3.16 14.19 4.19
C HIS A 180 1.67 14.33 4.53
N LEU A 181 1.13 13.52 5.45
CA LEU A 181 -0.28 13.61 5.83
C LEU A 181 -0.57 14.93 6.54
N THR A 182 -1.64 15.59 6.11
CA THR A 182 -2.18 16.78 6.77
C THR A 182 -3.17 16.39 7.86
N LYS A 183 -3.52 17.37 8.71
CA LYS A 183 -4.59 17.22 9.70
C LYS A 183 -5.89 16.74 9.07
N ASP A 184 -6.29 17.35 7.96
CA ASP A 184 -7.57 17.05 7.31
C ASP A 184 -7.59 15.61 6.76
N ALA A 185 -6.47 15.16 6.19
CA ALA A 185 -6.32 13.77 5.76
C ALA A 185 -6.42 12.78 6.94
N VAL A 186 -5.78 13.09 8.07
CA VAL A 186 -5.88 12.24 9.29
C VAL A 186 -7.31 12.24 9.86
N CYS A 187 -7.97 13.40 9.91
CA CYS A 187 -9.39 13.50 10.29
C CYS A 187 -10.27 12.63 9.38
N GLU A 188 -10.02 12.64 8.07
CA GLU A 188 -10.78 11.84 7.11
C GLU A 188 -10.50 10.34 7.28
N LEU A 189 -9.24 9.93 7.51
CA LEU A 189 -8.88 8.54 7.80
C LEU A 189 -9.61 7.99 9.04
N VAL A 190 -9.73 8.81 10.10
CA VAL A 190 -10.49 8.46 11.31
C VAL A 190 -11.99 8.38 10.98
N THR A 191 -12.53 9.39 10.30
CA THR A 191 -13.97 9.49 9.99
C THR A 191 -14.44 8.34 9.08
N ARG A 192 -13.60 7.92 8.13
CA ARG A 192 -13.88 6.79 7.22
C ARG A 192 -13.62 5.43 7.87
N GLY A 193 -13.12 5.39 9.10
CA GLY A 193 -12.87 4.16 9.85
C GLY A 193 -11.64 3.38 9.40
N TYR A 194 -10.77 3.97 8.58
CA TYR A 194 -9.49 3.36 8.20
C TYR A 194 -8.48 3.42 9.37
N LEU A 195 -8.46 4.55 10.07
CA LEU A 195 -7.62 4.76 11.24
C LEU A 195 -8.44 4.58 12.52
N THR A 196 -8.30 3.42 13.13
CA THR A 196 -8.94 2.98 14.38
C THR A 196 -7.87 2.70 15.42
N GLU A 197 -8.27 2.46 16.68
CA GLU A 197 -7.32 2.01 17.71
C GLU A 197 -6.51 0.79 17.26
N LYS A 198 -7.18 -0.21 16.68
CA LYS A 198 -6.54 -1.46 16.27
C LYS A 198 -5.56 -1.26 15.11
N THR A 199 -5.98 -0.55 14.05
CA THR A 199 -5.12 -0.30 12.90
C THR A 199 -3.96 0.64 13.25
N CYS A 200 -4.23 1.68 14.04
CA CYS A 200 -3.22 2.63 14.49
C CYS A 200 -2.14 1.96 15.34
N LEU A 201 -2.52 1.19 16.38
CA LEU A 201 -1.54 0.52 17.23
C LEU A 201 -0.73 -0.53 16.46
N SER A 202 -1.34 -1.22 15.50
CA SER A 202 -0.64 -2.18 14.63
C SER A 202 0.37 -1.51 13.70
N ALA A 203 0.00 -0.36 13.13
CA ALA A 203 0.88 0.43 12.30
C ALA A 203 2.05 1.01 13.09
N VAL A 204 1.78 1.66 14.23
CA VAL A 204 2.82 2.23 15.10
C VAL A 204 3.79 1.15 15.60
N GLY A 205 3.26 -0.01 16.01
CA GLY A 205 4.09 -1.14 16.43
C GLY A 205 5.00 -1.68 15.33
N SER A 206 4.58 -1.58 14.06
CA SER A 206 5.37 -2.04 12.90
C SER A 206 6.36 -0.98 12.39
N LEU A 207 6.02 0.31 12.51
CA LEU A 207 6.88 1.43 12.11
C LEU A 207 8.05 1.67 13.08
N LEU A 208 7.85 1.36 14.36
CA LEU A 208 8.89 1.56 15.38
C LEU A 208 9.91 0.41 15.43
N PRO A 209 11.19 0.72 15.73
CA PRO A 209 11.76 2.04 15.97
C PRO A 209 12.22 2.78 14.69
N GLN A 210 12.23 2.08 13.55
CA GLN A 210 12.93 2.51 12.32
C GLN A 210 12.39 3.82 11.75
N PHE A 211 11.07 4.02 11.80
CA PHE A 211 10.38 5.18 11.23
C PHE A 211 9.81 6.11 12.30
N SER A 212 10.57 6.32 13.38
CA SER A 212 10.17 7.20 14.50
C SER A 212 9.70 8.60 14.06
N PRO A 213 10.32 9.28 13.07
CA PRO A 213 9.83 10.58 12.60
C PRO A 213 8.41 10.55 12.03
N ALA A 214 8.08 9.53 11.22
CA ALA A 214 6.74 9.34 10.68
C ALA A 214 5.73 9.11 11.83
N VAL A 215 6.09 8.28 12.81
CA VAL A 215 5.23 8.01 13.98
C VAL A 215 5.01 9.27 14.82
N GLN A 216 6.04 10.08 15.06
CA GLN A 216 5.91 11.35 15.77
C GLN A 216 4.98 12.32 15.03
N HIS A 217 5.11 12.42 13.71
CA HIS A 217 4.21 13.23 12.88
C HIS A 217 2.77 12.72 12.95
N LEU A 218 2.55 11.41 12.84
CA LEU A 218 1.21 10.81 12.96
C LEU A 218 0.59 11.11 14.32
N VAL A 219 1.33 10.94 15.42
CA VAL A 219 0.83 11.22 16.78
C VAL A 219 0.53 12.71 16.97
N PHE A 220 1.37 13.59 16.40
CA PHE A 220 1.10 15.03 16.39
C PHE A 220 -0.23 15.33 15.69
N MET A 221 -0.43 14.80 14.49
CA MET A 221 -1.66 15.02 13.72
C MET A 221 -2.89 14.40 14.39
N LEU A 222 -2.75 13.20 14.99
CA LEU A 222 -3.80 12.57 15.78
C LEU A 222 -4.19 13.42 17.00
N SER A 223 -3.25 14.12 17.64
CA SER A 223 -3.56 14.96 18.80
C SER A 223 -4.54 16.08 18.47
N GLU A 224 -4.56 16.50 17.21
CA GLU A 224 -5.49 17.49 16.70
C GLU A 224 -6.76 16.90 16.11
N ALA A 225 -6.68 15.72 15.50
CA ALA A 225 -7.79 15.05 14.80
C ALA A 225 -8.64 14.17 15.73
N ASP A 226 -7.99 13.34 16.54
CA ASP A 226 -8.58 12.44 17.54
C ASP A 226 -7.65 12.30 18.76
N PRO A 227 -7.80 13.17 19.77
CA PRO A 227 -6.95 13.16 20.96
C PRO A 227 -7.00 11.84 21.73
N GLN A 228 -8.12 11.13 21.71
CA GLN A 228 -8.27 9.86 22.44
C GLN A 228 -7.40 8.78 21.81
N LEU A 229 -7.40 8.71 20.48
CA LEU A 229 -6.54 7.78 19.76
C LEU A 229 -5.05 8.12 19.95
N ALA A 230 -4.69 9.40 19.94
CA ALA A 230 -3.32 9.85 20.23
C ALA A 230 -2.85 9.41 21.63
N ASP A 231 -3.70 9.55 22.64
CA ASP A 231 -3.39 9.15 24.01
C ASP A 231 -3.23 7.64 24.17
N THR A 232 -4.06 6.86 23.48
CA THR A 232 -3.92 5.39 23.43
C THR A 232 -2.57 4.98 22.85
N VAL A 233 -2.13 5.62 21.75
CA VAL A 233 -0.80 5.35 21.16
C VAL A 233 0.32 5.69 22.14
N ARG A 234 0.26 6.85 22.81
CA ARG A 234 1.28 7.26 23.80
C ARG A 234 1.38 6.31 24.98
N LYS A 235 0.24 5.76 25.41
CA LYS A 235 0.18 4.82 26.52
C LYS A 235 0.82 3.48 26.15
N GLU A 236 0.58 2.99 24.94
CA GLU A 236 1.14 1.72 24.45
C GLU A 236 2.64 1.87 24.10
N PHE A 237 3.06 3.04 23.59
CA PHE A 237 4.42 3.30 23.11
C PHE A 237 5.08 4.54 23.79
N PRO A 238 5.36 4.49 25.11
CA PRO A 238 5.79 5.66 25.88
C PRO A 238 7.28 6.07 25.69
N VAL A 239 8.10 5.23 25.05
CA VAL A 239 9.58 5.41 25.00
C VAL A 239 10.09 5.85 23.62
N SER A 240 9.28 5.76 22.56
CA SER A 240 9.69 5.98 21.17
C SER A 240 9.35 7.36 20.60
N LEU A 241 8.61 8.19 21.33
CA LEU A 241 8.01 9.43 20.82
C LEU A 241 8.68 10.73 21.29
N SER A 242 9.70 10.65 22.15
CA SER A 242 10.43 11.84 22.58
C SER A 242 11.34 12.35 21.45
N PRO A 243 11.27 13.65 21.09
CA PRO A 243 12.20 14.22 20.11
C PRO A 243 13.63 14.10 20.65
N SER A 244 14.53 13.57 19.83
CA SER A 244 15.97 13.55 20.07
C SER A 244 16.57 14.94 19.84
#